data_AF-A0A2B7YJR9-F1
#
_entry.id   AF-A0A2B7YJR9-F1
#
_cell.length_a   1.000
_cell.length_b   1.000
_cell.length_c   1.000
_cell.angle_alpha   90.00
_cell.angle_beta   90.00
_cell.angle_gamma   90.00
#
_symmetry.space_group_name_H-M   'P 1'
#
loop_
_entity.id
_entity.type
_entity.pdbx_description
1 polymer ?
#
loop_
_entity_poly.entity_id
_entity_poly.type
_entity_poly.pdbx_seq_one_letter_code
_entity_poly.pdbx_strand_id
1 'polypeptide(L)'
;MHGKWEPAEDLFILALRLGTNLTWRGIEEEFCKNFPPATAKDLESRYNKNLRRDHDPQGRRKLDIIDDWRHYGRVEAGEDGVIQEVLAILARYPDKRLW
;
A
#
# COMPACT_ATOMS: atom_id res chain seq x y z
N MET A 1 -1.34 6.47 19.18
CA MET A 1 -1.97 5.30 18.56
C MET A 1 -2.88 5.83 17.47
N HIS A 2 -2.67 5.41 16.23
CA HIS A 2 -3.61 5.68 15.17
C HIS A 2 -4.97 5.05 15.52
N GLY A 3 -6.06 5.70 15.10
CA GLY A 3 -7.41 5.21 15.34
C GLY A 3 -7.74 3.97 14.50
N LYS A 4 -9.00 3.86 14.07
CA LYS A 4 -9.40 2.82 13.12
C LYS A 4 -8.71 3.07 11.78
N TRP A 5 -8.08 2.04 11.23
CA TRP A 5 -7.49 2.07 9.90
C TRP A 5 -8.56 1.86 8.84
N GLU A 6 -8.56 2.70 7.82
CA GLU A 6 -9.49 2.65 6.70
C GLU A 6 -8.87 1.95 5.47
N PRO A 7 -9.66 1.29 4.61
CA PRO A 7 -9.13 0.53 3.47
C PRO A 7 -8.26 1.33 2.49
N ALA A 8 -8.53 2.62 2.36
CA ALA A 8 -7.74 3.53 1.51
C ALA A 8 -6.35 3.81 2.11
N GLU A 9 -6.25 3.91 3.44
CA GLU A 9 -4.97 4.09 4.14
C GLU A 9 -4.09 2.87 3.95
N ASP A 10 -4.66 1.68 4.11
CA ASP A 10 -3.96 0.41 3.92
C ASP A 10 -3.42 0.27 2.48
N LEU A 11 -4.24 0.63 1.48
CA LEU A 11 -3.79 0.59 0.09
C LEU A 11 -2.70 1.62 -0.18
N PHE A 12 -2.78 2.82 0.40
CA PHE A 12 -1.75 3.84 0.27
C PHE A 12 -0.41 3.39 0.87
N ILE A 13 -0.45 2.75 2.04
CA ILE A 13 0.74 2.15 2.66
C ILE A 13 1.33 1.07 1.76
N LEU A 14 0.50 0.17 1.22
CA LEU A 14 0.94 -0.89 0.30
C LEU A 14 1.57 -0.32 -0.97
N ALA A 15 0.90 0.65 -1.60
CA ALA A 15 1.36 1.29 -2.83
C ALA A 15 2.75 1.91 -2.63
N LEU A 16 2.92 2.75 -1.60
CA LEU A 16 4.22 3.38 -1.36
C LEU A 16 5.28 2.37 -0.92
N ARG A 17 4.90 1.39 -0.09
CA ARG A 17 5.88 0.42 0.44
C ARG A 17 6.40 -0.55 -0.61
N LEU A 18 5.55 -0.97 -1.55
CA LEU A 18 5.91 -1.92 -2.62
C LEU A 18 6.35 -1.20 -3.91
N GLY A 19 5.86 0.01 -4.14
CA GLY A 19 6.03 0.76 -5.39
C GLY A 19 7.08 1.87 -5.35
N THR A 20 7.66 2.17 -4.19
CA THR A 20 8.67 3.24 -4.08
C THR A 20 9.88 2.84 -3.23
N ASN A 21 10.97 3.61 -3.34
CA ASN A 21 12.14 3.49 -2.46
C ASN A 21 12.03 4.30 -1.16
N LEU A 22 10.83 4.79 -0.81
CA LEU A 22 10.63 5.60 0.39
C LEU A 22 10.96 4.82 1.67
N THR A 23 11.63 5.50 2.59
CA THR A 23 11.77 5.04 3.98
C THR A 23 10.43 5.16 4.70
N TRP A 24 10.26 4.51 5.85
CA TRP A 24 9.04 4.68 6.66
C TRP A 24 8.76 6.13 7.05
N ARG A 25 9.82 6.92 7.26
CA ARG A 25 9.70 8.37 7.51
C ARG A 25 9.20 9.13 6.27
N GLY A 26 9.68 8.76 5.08
CA GLY A 26 9.17 9.32 3.84
C GLY A 26 7.72 8.92 3.57
N ILE A 27 7.33 7.69 3.91
CA ILE A 27 5.94 7.23 3.82
C ILE A 27 5.06 8.00 4.82
N GLU A 28 5.52 8.23 6.05
CA GLU A 28 4.83 9.08 7.04
C GLU A 28 4.57 10.49 6.50
N GLU A 29 5.59 11.14 5.95
CA GLU A 29 5.47 12.49 5.38
C GLU A 29 4.41 12.54 4.27
N GLU A 30 4.33 11.52 3.42
CA GLU A 30 3.32 11.45 2.37
C GLU A 30 1.93 11.04 2.90
N PHE A 31 1.88 10.15 3.88
CA PHE A 31 0.65 9.68 4.49
C PHE A 31 -0.08 10.82 5.20
N CYS A 32 0.62 11.56 6.05
CA CYS A 32 0.05 12.66 6.86
C CYS A 32 -0.42 13.86 6.02
N LYS A 33 -0.07 13.94 4.73
CA LYS A 33 -0.65 14.93 3.79
C LYS A 33 -2.05 14.55 3.31
N ASN A 34 -2.40 13.27 3.35
CA ASN A 34 -3.60 12.72 2.74
C ASN A 34 -4.59 12.14 3.78
N PHE A 35 -4.08 11.73 4.95
CA PHE A 35 -4.81 10.99 5.96
C PHE A 35 -4.54 11.54 7.37
N PRO A 36 -5.34 11.15 8.38
CA PRO A 36 -5.05 11.47 9.77
C PRO A 36 -3.61 11.11 10.17
N PRO A 37 -2.98 11.87 11.07
CA PRO A 37 -1.57 11.65 11.39
C PRO A 37 -1.29 10.26 11.98
N ALA A 38 -0.29 9.58 11.41
CA ALA A 38 0.27 8.33 11.89
C ALA A 38 1.80 8.40 11.87
N THR A 39 2.46 7.85 12.90
CA THR A 39 3.93 7.85 12.92
C THR A 39 4.51 6.79 11.98
N ALA A 40 5.76 6.95 11.53
CA ALA A 40 6.49 5.92 10.78
C ALA A 40 6.42 4.54 11.45
N LYS A 41 6.48 4.49 12.78
CA LYS A 41 6.37 3.25 13.56
C LYS A 41 4.96 2.66 13.54
N ASP A 42 3.92 3.49 13.57
CA ASP A 42 2.53 3.03 13.43
C ASP A 42 2.31 2.41 12.05
N LEU A 43 2.79 3.07 10.99
CA LEU A 43 2.69 2.60 9.60
C LEU A 43 3.47 1.31 9.38
N GLU A 44 4.70 1.22 9.89
CA GLU A 44 5.51 0.00 9.85
C GLU A 44 4.85 -1.15 10.61
N SER A 45 4.29 -0.87 11.79
CA SER A 45 3.57 -1.87 12.59
C SER A 45 2.32 -2.35 11.86
N ARG A 46 1.54 -1.44 11.25
CA ARG A 46 0.35 -1.76 10.47
C ARG A 46 0.71 -2.66 9.29
N TYR A 47 1.75 -2.31 8.54
CA TYR A 47 2.24 -3.13 7.44
C TYR A 47 2.67 -4.52 7.89
N ASN A 48 3.54 -4.62 8.90
CA ASN A 48 4.12 -5.91 9.30
C ASN A 48 3.12 -6.85 10.00
N LYS A 49 2.16 -6.31 10.75
CA LYS A 49 1.22 -7.11 11.55
C LYS A 49 -0.07 -7.43 10.81
N ASN A 50 -0.54 -6.52 9.96
CA ASN A 50 -1.83 -6.66 9.28
C ASN A 50 -1.62 -6.82 7.78
N LEU A 51 -1.00 -5.86 7.09
CA LEU A 51 -1.01 -5.87 5.61
C LEU A 51 -0.14 -6.96 4.99
N ARG A 52 0.97 -7.32 5.65
CA ARG A 52 1.89 -8.38 5.19
C ARG A 52 1.43 -9.78 5.63
N ARG A 53 0.68 -9.87 6.73
CA ARG A 53 0.37 -11.13 7.43
C ARG A 53 -1.10 -11.52 7.43
N ASP A 54 -2.02 -10.60 7.16
CA ASP A 54 -3.44 -10.90 7.20
C ASP A 54 -3.78 -11.99 6.20
N HIS A 55 -4.59 -12.92 6.64
CA HIS A 55 -5.22 -13.93 5.81
C HIS A 55 -6.58 -13.35 5.43
N ASP A 56 -6.79 -13.00 4.16
CA ASP A 56 -8.13 -12.67 3.70
C ASP A 56 -8.91 -13.99 3.56
N PRO A 57 -10.00 -14.22 4.32
CA PRO A 57 -10.78 -15.45 4.23
C PRO A 57 -11.75 -15.47 3.04
N GLN A 58 -11.92 -14.36 2.31
CA GLN A 58 -12.91 -14.18 1.25
C GLN A 58 -12.29 -13.82 -0.12
N GLY A 59 -10.97 -13.65 -0.20
CA GLY A 59 -10.29 -13.32 -1.45
C GLY A 59 -8.77 -13.37 -1.35
N ARG A 60 -8.08 -12.96 -2.43
CA ARG A 60 -6.63 -12.78 -2.43
C ARG A 60 -6.27 -11.48 -1.72
N ARG A 61 -5.11 -11.48 -1.05
CA ARG A 61 -4.63 -10.31 -0.32
C ARG A 61 -4.24 -9.22 -1.31
N LYS A 62 -4.60 -7.96 -1.04
CA LYS A 62 -4.13 -6.80 -1.84
C LYS A 62 -2.61 -6.79 -2.02
N LEU A 63 -1.85 -7.18 -1.00
CA LEU A 63 -0.40 -7.35 -1.08
C LEU A 63 0.00 -8.35 -2.19
N ASP A 64 -0.63 -9.52 -2.25
CA ASP A 64 -0.31 -10.56 -3.24
C ASP A 64 -0.71 -10.11 -4.65
N ILE A 65 -1.85 -9.43 -4.78
CA ILE A 65 -2.31 -8.89 -6.07
C ILE A 65 -1.28 -7.90 -6.62
N ILE A 66 -0.82 -6.97 -5.77
CA ILE A 66 0.18 -5.96 -6.15
C ILE A 66 1.52 -6.61 -6.45
N ASP A 67 1.95 -7.59 -5.64
CA ASP A 67 3.23 -8.25 -5.83
C ASP A 67 3.23 -9.13 -7.08
N ASP A 68 2.16 -9.87 -7.37
CA ASP A 68 2.01 -10.64 -8.60
C ASP A 68 1.97 -9.75 -9.83
N TRP A 69 1.22 -8.64 -9.78
CA TRP A 69 1.18 -7.71 -10.90
C TRP A 69 2.55 -7.10 -11.16
N ARG A 70 3.28 -6.70 -10.10
CA ARG A 70 4.64 -6.16 -10.23
C ARG A 70 5.62 -7.17 -10.82
N HIS A 71 5.51 -8.46 -10.48
CA HIS A 71 6.46 -9.48 -10.95
C HIS A 71 6.09 -10.07 -12.30
N TYR A 72 4.80 -10.22 -12.60
CA TYR A 72 4.30 -10.97 -13.75
C TYR A 72 3.44 -10.15 -14.72
N GLY A 73 3.03 -8.94 -14.35
CA GLY A 73 2.11 -8.11 -15.14
C GLY A 73 0.71 -8.71 -15.25
N ARG A 74 0.29 -9.52 -14.27
CA ARG A 74 -0.97 -10.26 -14.29
C ARG A 74 -1.78 -9.99 -13.02
N VAL A 75 -3.10 -9.98 -13.20
CA VAL A 75 -4.10 -10.01 -12.13
C VAL A 75 -5.24 -10.93 -12.53
N GLU A 76 -5.98 -11.42 -11.56
CA GLU A 76 -7.20 -12.20 -11.78
C GLU A 76 -8.39 -11.28 -12.08
N ALA A 77 -9.46 -11.86 -12.63
CA ALA A 77 -10.64 -11.09 -12.99
C ALA A 77 -11.26 -10.43 -11.74
N GLY A 78 -11.42 -9.10 -11.79
CA GLY A 78 -11.97 -8.31 -10.69
C GLY A 78 -10.92 -7.67 -9.77
N GLU A 79 -9.63 -7.94 -9.99
CA GLU A 79 -8.53 -7.35 -9.23
C GLU A 79 -7.96 -6.07 -9.88
N ASP A 80 -8.35 -5.78 -11.14
CA ASP A 80 -7.88 -4.62 -11.91
C ASP A 80 -8.06 -3.29 -11.16
N GLY A 81 -9.17 -3.15 -10.41
CA GLY A 81 -9.45 -1.94 -9.64
C GLY A 81 -8.39 -1.65 -8.58
N VAL A 82 -7.86 -2.68 -7.93
CA VAL A 82 -6.79 -2.54 -6.92
C VAL A 82 -5.52 -2.00 -7.58
N ILE A 83 -5.15 -2.54 -8.74
CA ILE A 83 -3.95 -2.11 -9.45
C ILE A 83 -4.12 -0.69 -10.01
N GLN A 84 -5.28 -0.36 -10.57
CA GLN A 84 -5.55 1.00 -11.06
C GLN A 84 -5.42 2.03 -9.94
N GLU A 85 -5.93 1.75 -8.76
CA GLU A 85 -5.83 2.66 -7.61
C GLU A 85 -4.37 2.77 -7.11
N VAL A 86 -3.61 1.67 -7.07
CA VAL A 86 -2.18 1.69 -6.75
C VAL A 86 -1.38 2.50 -7.77
N LEU A 87 -1.64 2.33 -9.06
CA LEU A 87 -0.98 3.08 -10.12
C LEU A 87 -1.34 4.58 -10.05
N ALA A 88 -2.59 4.92 -9.70
CA ALA A 88 -3.00 6.30 -9.49
C ALA A 88 -2.27 6.95 -8.29
N ILE A 89 -2.04 6.20 -7.22
CA ILE A 89 -1.22 6.65 -6.08
C ILE A 89 0.22 6.86 -6.53
N LEU A 90 0.82 5.87 -7.22
CA LEU A 90 2.22 5.92 -7.65
C LEU A 90 2.48 6.99 -8.72
N ALA A 91 1.49 7.34 -9.53
CA ALA A 91 1.58 8.43 -10.51
C ALA A 91 1.85 9.79 -9.85
N ARG A 92 1.54 9.95 -8.55
CA ARG A 92 1.88 11.15 -7.77
C ARG A 92 3.36 11.21 -7.36
N TYR A 93 4.10 10.11 -7.53
CA TYR A 93 5.48 9.95 -7.07
C TYR A 93 6.40 9.38 -8.17
N PRO A 94 6.43 9.98 -9.38
CA PRO A 94 7.11 9.39 -10.54
C PRO A 94 8.61 9.17 -10.31
N ASP A 95 9.28 10.11 -9.64
CA ASP A 95 10.74 10.06 -9.41
C ASP A 95 11.17 9.07 -8.31
N LYS A 96 10.20 8.52 -7.57
CA LYS A 96 10.45 7.57 -6.47
C LYS A 96 9.99 6.15 -6.80
N ARG A 97 9.38 5.98 -7.97
CA ARG A 97 8.71 4.75 -8.39
C ARG A 97 9.72 3.66 -8.76
N LEU A 98 9.43 2.43 -8.37
CA LEU A 98 10.30 1.27 -8.62
C LEU A 98 9.91 0.46 -9.87
N TRP A 99 8.66 0.55 -10.31
CA TRP A 99 8.07 -0.20 -11.42
C TRP A 99 6.80 0.49 -11.88
#